data_AF-V2YBR8-F1
#
_entry.id   AF-V2YBR8-F1
#
_cell.length_a   1.000
_cell.length_b   1.000
_cell.length_c   1.000
_cell.angle_alpha   90.00
_cell.angle_beta   90.00
_cell.angle_gamma   90.00
#
_symmetry.space_group_name_H-M   'P 1'
#
loop_
_entity.id
_entity.type
_entity.pdbx_description
1 polymer ?
#
loop_
_entity_poly.entity_id
_entity_poly.type
_entity_poly.pdbx_seq_one_letter_code
_entity_poly.pdbx_strand_id
1 'polypeptide(L)'
;MDQEKSKGYVFAVCQNADDPYICGALHVERDDQAVPWIYETDEEAARAAGRDGVKLLYGIPYVEDGVYLDTPENRQLLGSYSRDMQRTLTNRKNPHKGYDR
;
A
#
# COMPACT_ATOMS: atom_id res chain seq x y z
N MET A 1 7.40 -34.09 2.75
CA MET A 1 7.72 -32.67 2.56
C MET A 1 6.94 -31.93 3.62
N ASP A 2 7.62 -31.36 4.60
CA ASP A 2 6.96 -30.47 5.56
C ASP A 2 6.56 -29.21 4.80
N GLN A 3 5.28 -29.10 4.48
CA GLN A 3 4.72 -27.89 3.91
C GLN A 3 4.82 -26.83 5.01
N GLU A 4 5.67 -25.82 4.83
CA GLU A 4 5.75 -24.71 5.79
C GLU A 4 4.33 -24.17 5.99
N LYS A 5 3.88 -24.15 7.25
CA LYS A 5 2.57 -23.60 7.59
C LYS A 5 2.54 -22.14 7.15
N SER A 6 1.44 -21.75 6.50
CA SER A 6 1.22 -20.34 6.15
C SER A 6 1.37 -19.45 7.37
N LYS A 7 2.00 -18.30 7.19
CA LYS A 7 2.12 -17.25 8.22
C LYS A 7 0.84 -16.42 8.36
N GLY A 8 -0.14 -16.65 7.48
CA GLY A 8 -1.42 -15.94 7.45
C GLY A 8 -1.43 -14.68 6.60
N TYR A 9 -0.29 -14.31 6.00
CA TYR A 9 -0.15 -13.13 5.16
C TYR A 9 0.67 -13.47 3.91
N VAL A 10 0.42 -12.73 2.82
CA VAL A 10 1.16 -12.83 1.56
C VAL A 10 1.66 -11.45 1.12
N PHE A 11 2.62 -11.43 0.20
CA PHE A 11 3.01 -10.20 -0.48
C PHE A 11 2.46 -10.19 -1.89
N ALA A 12 1.72 -9.15 -2.23
CA ALA A 12 1.07 -8.99 -3.52
C ALA A 12 1.46 -7.67 -4.16
N VAL A 13 1.40 -7.62 -5.49
CA VAL A 13 1.52 -6.39 -6.26
C VAL A 13 0.13 -6.08 -6.80
N CYS A 14 -0.39 -4.90 -6.47
CA CYS A 14 -1.69 -4.47 -6.98
C CYS A 14 -1.61 -4.30 -8.51
N GLN A 15 -2.51 -4.95 -9.25
CA GLN A 15 -2.48 -4.98 -10.72
C GLN A 15 -3.56 -4.11 -11.38
N ASN A 16 -4.59 -3.71 -10.63
CA ASN A 16 -5.80 -3.06 -11.15
C ASN A 16 -6.23 -1.87 -10.27
N ALA A 17 -6.79 -0.84 -10.91
CA ALA A 17 -7.16 0.40 -10.23
C ALA A 17 -8.44 0.30 -9.37
N ASP A 18 -9.16 -0.83 -9.47
CA ASP A 18 -10.35 -1.10 -8.66
C ASP A 18 -10.01 -1.67 -7.27
N ASP A 19 -8.73 -1.97 -7.05
CA ASP A 19 -8.20 -2.47 -5.80
C ASP A 19 -7.97 -1.29 -4.81
N PRO A 20 -8.19 -1.48 -3.50
CA PRO A 20 -7.86 -0.44 -2.50
C PRO A 20 -6.38 -0.02 -2.50
N TYR A 21 -5.48 -0.82 -3.06
CA TYR A 21 -4.05 -0.56 -3.09
C TYR A 21 -3.60 0.23 -4.33
N ILE A 22 -2.49 0.94 -4.20
CA ILE A 22 -1.90 1.69 -5.32
C ILE A 22 -1.31 0.72 -6.35
N CYS A 23 -1.79 0.80 -7.60
CA CYS A 23 -1.30 -0.01 -8.72
C CYS A 23 0.23 -0.03 -8.81
N GLY A 24 0.79 -1.23 -8.92
CA GLY A 24 2.22 -1.48 -9.00
C GLY A 24 2.96 -1.47 -7.66
N ALA A 25 2.29 -1.15 -6.55
CA ALA A 25 2.91 -1.16 -5.23
C ALA A 25 2.85 -2.56 -4.61
N LEU A 26 3.98 -2.97 -4.02
CA LEU A 26 4.10 -4.21 -3.26
C LEU A 26 3.54 -4.00 -1.85
N HIS A 27 2.58 -4.80 -1.42
CA HIS A 27 1.89 -4.64 -0.15
C HIS A 27 1.63 -5.99 0.52
N VAL A 28 1.20 -5.95 1.77
CA VAL A 28 0.78 -7.12 2.54
C VAL A 28 -0.72 -7.29 2.42
N GLU A 29 -1.16 -8.51 2.12
CA GLU A 29 -2.55 -8.92 2.19
C GLU A 29 -2.69 -10.13 3.14
N ARG A 30 -3.90 -10.37 3.63
CA ARG A 30 -4.25 -11.63 4.29
C ARG A 30 -4.10 -12.79 3.31
N ASP A 31 -3.57 -13.91 3.80
CA ASP A 31 -3.53 -15.14 3.03
C ASP A 31 -4.91 -15.81 3.03
N ASP A 32 -5.70 -15.53 2.00
CA ASP A 32 -7.03 -16.11 1.80
C ASP A 32 -7.02 -17.63 1.55
N GLN A 33 -5.86 -18.22 1.25
CA GLN A 33 -5.70 -19.66 1.06
C GLN A 33 -5.44 -20.41 2.37
N ALA A 34 -5.10 -19.71 3.45
CA ALA A 34 -4.95 -20.31 4.77
C ALA A 34 -6.34 -20.65 5.35
N VAL A 35 -6.63 -21.95 5.56
CA VAL A 35 -7.91 -22.41 6.14
C VAL A 35 -7.69 -23.12 7.48
N PRO A 36 -8.28 -22.65 8.60
CA PRO A 36 -9.02 -21.38 8.73
C PRO A 36 -8.10 -20.17 8.53
N TRP A 37 -8.69 -19.02 8.16
CA TRP A 37 -7.95 -17.76 8.08
C TRP A 37 -7.26 -17.46 9.40
N ILE A 38 -6.01 -16.99 9.33
CA ILE A 38 -5.19 -16.67 10.51
C ILE A 38 -5.46 -15.24 11.00
N TYR A 39 -5.77 -14.32 10.08
CA TYR A 39 -6.13 -12.93 10.36
C TYR A 39 -7.48 -12.60 9.73
N GLU A 40 -8.21 -11.64 10.30
CA GLU A 40 -9.51 -11.24 9.75
C GLU A 40 -9.35 -10.20 8.63
N THR A 41 -8.31 -9.37 8.67
CA THR A 41 -8.10 -8.26 7.73
C THR A 41 -6.64 -8.16 7.25
N ASP A 42 -6.44 -7.46 6.13
CA ASP A 42 -5.10 -7.16 5.61
C ASP A 42 -4.28 -6.29 6.57
N GLU A 43 -4.93 -5.39 7.32
CA GLU A 43 -4.27 -4.60 8.36
C GLU A 43 -3.71 -5.48 9.49
N GLU A 44 -4.45 -6.52 9.89
CA GLU A 44 -3.97 -7.50 10.88
C GLU A 44 -2.80 -8.30 10.34
N ALA A 45 -2.90 -8.75 9.09
CA ALA A 45 -1.84 -9.45 8.38
C ALA A 45 -0.57 -8.59 8.26
N ALA A 46 -0.71 -7.31 7.93
CA ALA A 46 0.39 -6.35 7.84
C ALA A 46 1.05 -6.10 9.20
N ARG A 47 0.26 -5.96 10.28
CA ARG A 47 0.80 -5.88 11.65
C ARG A 47 1.60 -7.13 12.02
N ALA A 48 1.14 -8.31 11.63
CA ALA A 48 1.87 -9.55 11.86
C ALA A 48 3.18 -9.62 11.05
N ALA A 49 3.14 -9.27 9.77
CA ALA A 49 4.33 -9.17 8.93
C ALA A 49 5.37 -8.20 9.55
N GLY A 50 4.92 -7.06 10.08
CA GLY A 50 5.78 -6.12 10.80
C GLY A 50 6.43 -6.72 12.05
N ARG A 51 5.71 -7.52 12.83
CA ARG A 51 6.25 -8.27 13.99
C ARG A 51 7.27 -9.32 13.57
N ASP A 52 7.10 -9.91 12.39
CA ASP A 52 8.04 -10.85 11.76
C ASP A 52 9.29 -10.16 11.17
N GLY A 53 9.39 -8.83 11.28
CA GLY A 53 10.55 -8.05 10.84
C GLY A 53 10.45 -7.51 9.42
N VAL A 54 9.29 -7.65 8.76
CA VAL A 54 9.03 -7.00 7.46
C VAL A 54 8.98 -5.49 7.69
N LYS A 55 9.81 -4.76 6.95
CA LYS A 55 9.79 -3.29 7.00
C LYS A 55 8.66 -2.76 6.13
N LEU A 56 7.82 -1.91 6.71
CA LEU A 56 6.67 -1.30 6.04
C LEU A 56 6.84 0.22 6.01
N LEU A 57 6.25 0.87 5.01
CA LEU A 57 6.32 2.32 4.83
C LEU A 57 5.27 3.04 5.68
N TYR A 58 5.66 4.21 6.19
CA TYR A 58 4.83 5.08 7.01
C TYR A 58 5.11 6.55 6.66
N GLY A 59 4.13 7.43 6.90
CA GLY A 59 4.27 8.87 6.82
C GLY A 59 4.33 9.44 5.40
N ILE A 60 3.88 8.70 4.39
CA ILE A 60 3.79 9.20 3.01
C ILE A 60 2.42 9.87 2.85
N PRO A 61 2.33 11.19 2.58
CA PRO A 61 1.04 11.86 2.48
C PRO A 61 0.13 11.23 1.42
N TYR A 62 -1.16 11.08 1.73
CA TYR A 62 -2.18 10.48 0.85
C TYR A 62 -1.97 8.98 0.56
N VAL A 63 -1.08 8.31 1.29
CA VAL A 63 -0.85 6.86 1.21
C VAL A 63 -1.13 6.26 2.57
N GLU A 64 -1.74 5.09 2.58
CA GLU A 64 -2.01 4.35 3.81
C GLU A 64 -0.72 3.86 4.47
N ASP A 65 -0.67 4.01 5.79
CA ASP A 65 0.48 3.66 6.60
C ASP A 65 0.49 2.17 6.95
N GLY A 66 1.68 1.55 6.87
CA GLY A 66 1.89 0.23 7.44
C GLY A 66 1.30 -0.93 6.65
N VAL A 67 0.97 -0.75 5.37
CA VAL A 67 0.50 -1.83 4.47
C VAL A 67 1.47 -2.10 3.32
N TYR A 68 2.22 -1.09 2.86
CA TYR A 68 3.18 -1.20 1.77
C TYR A 68 4.58 -1.59 2.26
N LEU A 69 5.26 -2.48 1.55
CA LEU A 69 6.62 -2.90 1.89
C LEU A 69 7.63 -1.76 1.70
N ASP A 70 8.63 -1.68 2.57
CA ASP A 70 9.73 -0.73 2.49
C ASP A 70 10.81 -1.19 1.49
N THR A 71 10.52 -1.00 0.21
CA THR A 71 11.44 -1.25 -0.91
C THR A 71 11.79 0.06 -1.63
N PRO A 72 12.95 0.14 -2.32
CA PRO A 72 13.28 1.28 -3.16
C PRO A 72 12.20 1.61 -4.20
N GLU A 73 11.62 0.58 -4.82
CA GLU A 73 10.58 0.69 -5.85
C GLU A 73 9.31 1.30 -5.27
N ASN A 74 8.86 0.82 -4.10
CA ASN A 74 7.69 1.38 -3.43
C ASN A 74 7.92 2.82 -2.96
N ARG A 75 9.10 3.14 -2.40
CA ARG A 75 9.42 4.52 -2.01
C ARG A 75 9.32 5.48 -3.18
N GLN A 76 9.82 5.07 -4.35
CA GLN A 76 9.76 5.89 -5.57
C GLN A 76 8.32 6.04 -6.08
N LEU A 77 7.59 4.93 -6.20
CA LEU A 77 6.23 4.88 -6.71
C LEU A 77 5.28 5.69 -5.82
N LEU A 78 5.23 5.36 -4.53
CA LEU A 78 4.33 5.98 -3.56
C LEU A 78 4.68 7.45 -3.31
N GLY A 79 5.98 7.79 -3.33
CA GLY A 79 6.43 9.18 -3.28
C GLY A 79 5.99 9.99 -4.51
N SER A 80 5.94 9.37 -5.69
CA SER A 80 5.45 10.03 -6.91
C SER A 80 3.94 10.20 -6.88
N TYR A 81 3.21 9.16 -6.48
CA TYR A 81 1.77 9.20 -6.25
C TYR A 81 1.38 10.34 -5.28
N SER A 82 2.06 10.41 -4.13
CA SER A 82 1.83 11.44 -3.11
C SER A 82 2.01 12.86 -3.67
N ARG A 83 3.07 13.11 -4.45
CA ARG A 83 3.30 14.41 -5.11
C ARG A 83 2.21 14.75 -6.13
N ASP A 84 1.78 13.77 -6.93
CA ASP A 84 0.73 13.98 -7.94
C ASP A 84 -0.63 14.29 -7.28
N MET A 85 -0.95 13.61 -6.17
CA MET A 85 -2.15 13.88 -5.38
C MET A 85 -2.09 15.28 -4.76
N GLN A 86 -0.94 15.67 -4.18
CA GLN A 86 -0.75 17.00 -3.63
C GLN A 86 -0.94 18.09 -4.71
N ARG A 87 -0.37 17.91 -5.90
CA ARG A 87 -0.55 18.83 -7.05
C ARG A 87 -2.01 18.91 -7.48
N THR A 88 -2.68 17.77 -7.60
CA THR A 88 -4.08 17.70 -8.02
C THR A 88 -5.00 18.44 -7.04
N LEU A 89 -4.80 18.25 -5.73
CA LEU A 89 -5.60 18.90 -4.71
C LEU A 89 -5.30 20.40 -4.55
N THR A 90 -4.05 20.83 -4.76
CA THR A 90 -3.71 22.27 -4.78
C THR A 90 -4.27 22.98 -6.01
N ASN A 91 -4.21 22.36 -7.19
CA ASN A 91 -4.78 22.93 -8.41
C ASN A 91 -6.31 23.04 -8.36
N ARG A 92 -7.00 22.04 -7.77
CA ARG A 92 -8.46 22.11 -7.55
C ARG A 92 -8.86 23.25 -6.62
N LYS A 93 -7.99 23.66 -5.69
CA LYS A 93 -8.24 24.80 -4.79
C LYS A 93 -7.99 26.17 -5.42
N ASN A 94 -7.33 26.24 -6.59
CA ASN A 94 -7.04 27.49 -7.32
C ASN A 94 -7.55 27.45 -8.78
N PRO A 95 -8.88 27.35 -9.01
CA PRO A 95 -9.44 27.25 -10.37
C PRO A 95 -9.30 28.54 -11.21
N HIS A 96 -8.94 29.69 -10.63
CA HIS A 96 -9.03 31.01 -11.28
C HIS A 96 -7.71 31.64 -11.74
N LYS A 97 -6.59 30.90 -11.81
CA LYS A 97 -5.30 31.47 -12.29
C LYS A 97 -5.07 31.39 -13.81
N GLY A 98 -6.15 31.30 -14.59
CA GLY A 98 -6.09 31.01 -16.04
C GLY A 98 -6.72 32.03 -16.99
N TYR A 99 -7.34 33.11 -16.50
CA TYR A 99 -7.86 34.18 -17.35
C TYR A 99 -7.53 35.54 -16.76
N ASP A 100 -6.29 35.98 -16.99
CA ASP A 100 -5.97 37.41 -17.00
C ASP A 100 -4.81 37.62 -17.97
N ARG A 101 -5.19 37.86 -19.23
CA ARG A 101 -4.69 38.88 -20.18
C ARG A 101 -4.87 38.42 -21.62
#